data_AF-A0A021VUU2-F1
#
_entry.id   AF-A0A021VUU2-F1
#
_cell.length_a   1.000
_cell.length_b   1.000
_cell.length_c   1.000
_cell.angle_alpha   90.00
_cell.angle_beta   90.00
_cell.angle_gamma   90.00
#
_symmetry.space_group_name_H-M   'P 1'
#
loop_
_entity.id
_entity.type
_entity.pdbx_description
1 polymer ?
#
loop_
_entity_poly.entity_id
_entity_poly.type
_entity_poly.pdbx_seq_one_letter_code
_entity_poly.pdbx_strand_id
1 'polypeptide(L)'
;MTDVPGWPAPWSGPAEPAVPAGPDPHAAVGAVLEARAVVPVFQPIAVLDSGEVVGFEALARGPQDLPLHCPFPLFEAARAADRVTELDWLCRSAALEAALAADSRPGWRSSSTWRRARR
;
A
#
# COMPACT_ATOMS: atom_id res chain seq x y z
N MET A 1 7.12 7.46 27.95
CA MET A 1 7.28 7.81 26.51
C MET A 1 7.15 9.32 26.45
N THR A 2 8.25 10.01 26.71
CA THR A 2 8.29 11.46 26.98
C THR A 2 8.22 12.26 25.68
N ASP A 3 7.45 13.34 25.70
CA ASP A 3 7.40 14.37 24.67
C ASP A 3 8.81 14.86 24.31
N VAL A 4 9.09 14.95 23.00
CA VAL A 4 10.34 15.50 22.48
C VAL A 4 10.16 17.01 22.32
N PRO A 5 10.90 17.86 23.05
CA PRO A 5 10.74 19.31 22.97
C PRO A 5 11.02 19.81 21.54
N GLY A 6 10.04 20.48 20.93
CA GLY A 6 10.14 21.06 19.58
C GLY A 6 9.45 20.26 18.46
N TRP A 7 8.82 19.12 18.77
CA TRP A 7 7.96 18.44 17.80
C TRP A 7 6.65 19.21 17.63
N PRO A 8 6.18 19.46 16.38
CA PRO A 8 4.87 20.08 16.18
C PRO A 8 3.76 19.19 16.73
N ALA A 9 2.64 19.80 17.13
CA ALA A 9 1.46 19.05 17.57
C ALA A 9 1.12 17.93 16.55
N PRO A 10 0.61 16.77 16.99
CA PRO A 10 0.24 15.69 16.09
C PRO A 10 -0.67 16.24 14.98
N TRP A 11 -0.34 15.87 13.74
CA TRP A 11 -1.09 16.25 12.56
C TRP A 11 -2.59 16.00 12.79
N SER A 12 -3.34 17.09 12.92
CA SER A 12 -4.79 17.08 13.10
C SER A 12 -5.46 17.25 11.75
N GLY A 13 -5.07 16.41 10.78
CA GLY A 13 -5.54 16.51 9.39
C GLY A 13 -7.07 16.62 9.27
N PRO A 14 -7.58 17.00 8.08
CA PRO A 14 -9.01 17.04 7.87
C PRO A 14 -9.62 15.69 8.30
N ALA A 15 -10.71 15.75 9.06
CA ALA A 15 -11.50 14.56 9.38
C ALA A 15 -11.77 13.81 8.08
N GLU A 16 -11.47 12.51 8.07
CA GLU A 16 -11.58 11.73 6.85
C GLU A 16 -12.99 11.87 6.28
N PRO A 17 -13.14 12.15 4.97
CA PRO A 17 -14.45 12.25 4.39
C PRO A 17 -15.15 10.90 4.57
N ALA A 18 -16.37 10.95 5.11
CA ALA A 18 -17.21 9.76 5.23
C ALA A 18 -17.31 9.12 3.84
N VAL A 19 -16.83 7.88 3.72
CA VAL A 19 -16.91 7.12 2.48
C VAL A 19 -18.40 7.04 2.11
N PRO A 20 -18.82 7.57 0.95
CA PRO A 20 -20.23 7.49 0.54
C PRO A 20 -20.66 6.03 0.50
N ALA A 21 -21.92 5.75 0.79
CA ALA A 21 -22.50 4.41 0.71
C ALA A 21 -22.41 3.90 -0.74
N GLY A 22 -21.27 3.31 -1.07
CA GLY A 22 -21.04 2.56 -2.29
C GLY A 22 -21.77 1.21 -2.24
N PRO A 23 -21.50 0.29 -3.17
CA PRO A 23 -22.02 -1.07 -3.09
C PRO A 23 -21.69 -1.70 -1.73
N ASP A 24 -22.51 -2.68 -1.33
CA ASP A 24 -22.32 -3.45 -0.11
C ASP A 24 -20.82 -3.81 0.07
N PRO A 25 -20.16 -3.29 1.12
CA PRO A 25 -18.73 -3.51 1.35
C PRO A 25 -18.36 -5.00 1.36
N HIS A 26 -19.28 -5.86 1.80
CA HIS A 26 -19.10 -7.31 1.83
C HIS A 26 -18.97 -7.90 0.43
N ALA A 27 -19.91 -7.56 -0.47
CA ALA A 27 -19.86 -7.99 -1.86
C ALA A 27 -18.65 -7.40 -2.60
N ALA A 28 -18.32 -6.15 -2.32
CA ALA A 28 -17.21 -5.45 -2.96
C ALA A 28 -15.85 -6.05 -2.60
N VAL A 29 -15.59 -6.36 -1.31
CA VAL A 29 -14.32 -7.01 -0.91
C VAL A 29 -14.29 -8.48 -1.30
N GLY A 30 -15.44 -9.16 -1.29
CA GLY A 30 -15.56 -10.54 -1.78
C GLY A 30 -15.07 -10.67 -3.22
N ALA A 31 -15.53 -9.79 -4.12
CA ALA A 31 -15.07 -9.77 -5.51
C ALA A 31 -13.55 -9.52 -5.64
N VAL A 32 -12.96 -8.68 -4.79
CA VAL A 32 -11.51 -8.43 -4.76
C VAL A 32 -10.75 -9.69 -4.34
N LEU A 33 -11.23 -10.40 -3.32
CA LEU A 33 -10.61 -11.63 -2.81
C LEU A 33 -10.71 -12.75 -3.85
N GLU A 34 -11.90 -12.98 -4.40
CA GLU A 34 -12.18 -14.01 -5.41
C GLU A 34 -11.34 -13.81 -6.68
N ALA A 35 -11.26 -12.57 -7.16
CA ALA A 35 -10.47 -12.23 -8.34
C ALA A 35 -8.96 -12.04 -8.05
N ARG A 36 -8.54 -12.16 -6.78
CA ARG A 36 -7.18 -11.81 -6.31
C ARG A 36 -6.73 -10.42 -6.79
N ALA A 37 -7.65 -9.46 -6.82
CA ALA A 37 -7.47 -8.17 -7.49
C ALA A 37 -6.77 -7.12 -6.60
N VAL A 38 -5.67 -7.52 -5.95
CA VAL A 38 -4.77 -6.64 -5.21
C VAL A 38 -3.44 -6.56 -5.94
N VAL A 39 -3.02 -5.34 -6.26
CA VAL A 39 -1.74 -5.06 -6.91
C VAL A 39 -0.85 -4.26 -5.96
N PRO A 40 0.36 -4.72 -5.60
CA PRO A 40 1.28 -3.93 -4.81
C PRO A 40 1.95 -2.84 -5.65
N VAL A 41 2.10 -1.65 -5.10
CA VAL A 41 3.06 -0.64 -5.56
C VAL A 41 4.18 -0.52 -4.54
N PHE A 42 5.40 -0.21 -4.98
CA PHE A 42 6.57 -0.23 -4.10
C PHE A 42 7.11 1.17 -3.84
N GLN A 43 7.23 1.53 -2.56
CA GLN A 43 7.89 2.75 -2.12
C GLN A 43 9.32 2.45 -1.64
N PRO A 44 10.36 3.11 -2.18
CA PRO A 44 11.73 2.91 -1.73
C PRO A 44 11.93 3.34 -0.27
N ILE A 45 12.67 2.53 0.49
CA ILE A 45 13.19 2.85 1.82
C ILE A 45 14.68 3.11 1.67
N ALA A 46 15.15 4.30 2.07
CA ALA A 46 16.53 4.72 1.87
C ALA A 46 17.21 5.18 3.16
N VAL A 47 18.54 4.99 3.22
CA VAL A 47 19.41 5.59 4.23
C VAL A 47 19.44 7.09 3.99
N LEU A 48 19.11 7.90 5.01
CA LEU A 48 18.94 9.36 4.84
C LEU A 48 20.24 10.06 4.43
N ASP A 49 21.38 9.65 5.01
CA ASP A 49 22.67 10.31 4.77
C ASP A 49 23.22 10.06 3.36
N SER A 50 23.03 8.84 2.84
CA SER A 50 23.59 8.42 1.53
C SER A 50 22.56 8.45 0.39
N GLY A 51 21.27 8.42 0.71
CA GLY A 51 20.19 8.19 -0.24
C GLY A 51 20.18 6.77 -0.83
N GLU A 52 20.96 5.85 -0.26
CA GLU A 52 21.00 4.45 -0.71
C GLU A 52 19.69 3.75 -0.38
N VAL A 53 19.06 3.14 -1.37
CA VAL A 53 17.85 2.33 -1.17
C VAL A 53 18.25 0.98 -0.59
N VAL A 54 17.73 0.67 0.59
CA VAL A 54 18.01 -0.58 1.34
C VAL A 54 16.85 -1.56 1.33
N GLY A 55 15.70 -1.14 0.83
CA GLY A 55 14.50 -1.96 0.77
C GLY A 55 13.33 -1.20 0.17
N PHE A 56 12.18 -1.86 0.14
CA PHE A 56 10.96 -1.30 -0.40
C PHE A 56 9.78 -1.70 0.47
N GLU A 57 8.87 -0.77 0.68
CA GLU A 57 7.56 -1.03 1.29
C GLU A 57 6.57 -1.38 0.18
N ALA A 58 5.87 -2.51 0.32
CA ALA A 58 4.79 -2.91 -0.56
C ALA A 58 3.48 -2.29 -0.08
N LEU A 59 2.93 -1.37 -0.86
CA LEU A 59 1.68 -0.68 -0.58
C LEU A 59 0.56 -1.31 -1.40
N ALA A 60 -0.42 -1.92 -0.74
CA ALA A 60 -1.55 -2.56 -1.40
C ALA A 60 -2.42 -1.56 -2.18
N ARG A 61 -2.87 -1.95 -3.37
CA ARG A 61 -3.91 -1.27 -4.14
C ARG A 61 -4.96 -2.28 -4.55
N GLY A 62 -6.23 -1.96 -4.33
CA GLY A 62 -7.31 -2.70 -4.97
C GLY A 62 -7.45 -2.32 -6.44
N PRO A 63 -8.52 -2.78 -7.12
CA PRO A 63 -8.74 -2.53 -8.53
C PRO A 63 -8.75 -1.02 -8.85
N GLN A 64 -8.09 -0.65 -9.94
CA GLN A 64 -8.05 0.73 -10.40
C GLN A 64 -9.46 1.23 -10.75
N ASP A 65 -9.70 2.52 -10.53
CA ASP A 65 -10.97 3.20 -10.84
C ASP A 65 -12.20 2.67 -10.06
N LEU A 66 -11.98 1.81 -9.06
CA LEU A 66 -13.00 1.37 -8.10
C LEU A 66 -12.80 2.01 -6.71
N PRO A 67 -13.85 2.13 -5.89
CA PRO A 67 -13.76 2.70 -4.53
C PRO A 67 -12.73 2.04 -3.62
N LEU A 68 -12.36 0.78 -3.91
CA LEU A 68 -11.41 -0.01 -3.14
C LEU A 68 -9.97 0.08 -3.66
N HIS A 69 -9.66 0.99 -4.59
CA HIS A 69 -8.29 1.17 -5.07
C HIS A 69 -7.33 1.55 -3.92
N CYS A 70 -7.77 2.47 -3.06
CA CYS A 70 -6.99 2.93 -1.93
C CYS A 70 -7.00 1.89 -0.79
N PRO A 71 -5.89 1.72 -0.05
CA PRO A 71 -5.80 0.71 1.00
C PRO A 71 -6.80 0.97 2.15
N PHE A 72 -7.05 2.23 2.50
CA PHE A 72 -7.97 2.56 3.59
C PHE A 72 -9.40 2.01 3.35
N PRO A 73 -10.13 2.41 2.28
CA PRO A 73 -11.46 1.87 2.01
C PRO A 73 -11.46 0.35 1.76
N LEU A 74 -10.39 -0.21 1.20
CA LEU A 74 -10.23 -1.64 1.01
C LEU A 74 -10.21 -2.41 2.34
N PHE A 75 -9.43 -1.95 3.31
CA PHE A 75 -9.35 -2.59 4.63
C PHE A 75 -10.58 -2.30 5.50
N GLU A 76 -11.23 -1.14 5.34
CA GLU A 76 -12.54 -0.88 5.98
C GLU A 76 -13.62 -1.85 5.46
N ALA A 77 -13.68 -2.08 4.14
CA ALA A 77 -14.59 -3.07 3.57
C ALA A 77 -14.29 -4.50 4.07
N ALA A 78 -13.01 -4.87 4.17
CA ALA A 78 -12.61 -6.15 4.75
C ALA A 78 -12.96 -6.29 6.24
N ARG A 79 -12.88 -5.19 7.02
CA ARG A 79 -13.29 -5.15 8.43
C ARG A 79 -14.79 -5.35 8.57
N ALA A 80 -15.58 -4.61 7.80
CA ALA A 80 -17.04 -4.77 7.78
C ALA A 80 -17.43 -6.21 7.46
N ALA A 81 -16.68 -6.87 6.56
CA ALA A 81 -16.91 -8.25 6.14
C ALA A 81 -16.33 -9.34 7.04
N ASP A 82 -15.57 -9.02 8.08
CA ASP A 82 -14.78 -9.99 8.88
C ASP A 82 -13.79 -10.83 8.03
N ARG A 83 -13.17 -10.19 7.03
CA ARG A 83 -12.25 -10.81 6.06
C ARG A 83 -10.85 -10.20 6.05
N VAL A 84 -10.48 -9.41 7.07
CA VAL A 84 -9.19 -8.70 7.14
C VAL A 84 -8.01 -9.67 7.00
N THR A 85 -8.05 -10.81 7.68
CA THR A 85 -6.98 -11.81 7.62
C THR A 85 -6.78 -12.36 6.21
N GLU A 86 -7.86 -12.60 5.47
CA GLU A 86 -7.78 -13.10 4.10
C GLU A 86 -7.21 -12.05 3.14
N LEU A 87 -7.63 -10.79 3.32
CA LEU A 87 -7.07 -9.67 2.57
C LEU A 87 -5.57 -9.47 2.88
N ASP A 88 -5.14 -9.58 4.14
CA ASP A 88 -3.73 -9.50 4.53
C ASP A 88 -2.88 -10.57 3.83
N TRP A 89 -3.36 -11.81 3.82
CA TRP A 89 -2.70 -12.90 3.09
C TRP A 89 -2.60 -12.63 1.60
N LEU A 90 -3.68 -12.12 0.98
CA LEU A 90 -3.66 -11.73 -0.43
C LEU A 90 -2.61 -10.64 -0.69
N CYS A 91 -2.59 -9.58 0.10
CA CYS A 91 -1.61 -8.50 0.01
C CYS A 91 -0.16 -9.02 0.06
N ARG A 92 0.15 -9.88 1.03
CA ARG A 92 1.49 -10.47 1.20
C ARG A 92 1.87 -11.38 0.03
N SER A 93 0.95 -12.22 -0.43
CA SER A 93 1.18 -13.10 -1.58
C SER A 93 1.46 -12.30 -2.85
N ALA A 94 0.63 -11.30 -3.16
CA ALA A 94 0.80 -10.43 -4.31
C ALA A 94 2.11 -9.63 -4.25
N ALA A 95 2.50 -9.14 -3.07
CA ALA A 95 3.77 -8.46 -2.85
C ALA A 95 4.98 -9.35 -3.17
N LEU A 96 5.00 -10.59 -2.68
CA LEU A 96 6.09 -11.53 -2.95
C LEU A 96 6.15 -11.95 -4.42
N GLU A 97 4.99 -12.26 -5.01
CA GLU A 97 4.87 -12.60 -6.44
C GLU A 97 5.41 -11.45 -7.32
N ALA A 98 5.00 -10.21 -7.05
CA ALA A 98 5.45 -9.04 -7.79
C ALA A 98 6.95 -8.75 -7.58
N ALA A 99 7.46 -8.93 -6.36
CA ALA A 99 8.87 -8.74 -6.06
C ALA A 99 9.75 -9.77 -6.79
N LEU A 100 9.37 -11.04 -6.79
CA LEU A 100 10.06 -12.10 -7.54
C LEU A 100 10.02 -11.84 -9.05
N ALA A 101 8.88 -11.39 -9.58
CA ALA A 101 8.78 -10.99 -10.98
C ALA A 101 9.67 -9.77 -11.30
N ALA A 102 9.81 -8.82 -10.39
CA ALA A 102 10.65 -7.63 -10.56
C ALA A 102 12.15 -7.92 -10.46
N ASP A 103 12.58 -8.88 -9.63
CA ASP A 103 13.99 -9.27 -9.47
C ASP A 103 14.58 -9.94 -10.73
N SER A 104 13.72 -10.31 -11.68
CA SER A 104 14.11 -10.74 -13.03
C SER A 104 14.50 -9.57 -13.96
N ARG A 105 14.29 -8.31 -13.55
CA ARG A 105 14.61 -7.12 -14.37
C ARG A 105 16.04 -6.61 -14.11
N PRO A 106 16.90 -6.53 -15.15
CA PRO A 106 18.24 -5.97 -15.02
C PRO A 106 18.13 -4.46 -14.79
N GLY A 107 18.39 -4.02 -13.55
CA GLY A 107 18.28 -2.61 -13.14
C GLY A 107 17.86 -2.41 -11.68
N TRP A 108 17.24 -3.42 -11.06
CA TRP A 108 16.92 -3.42 -9.63
C TRP A 108 18.16 -3.56 -8.74
N ARG A 109 19.17 -4.31 -9.21
CA ARG A 109 20.39 -4.63 -8.46
C ARG A 109 21.45 -3.52 -8.43
N SER A 110 21.26 -2.40 -9.12
CA SER A 110 22.26 -1.31 -9.21
C SER A 110 21.62 0.07 -9.09
N SER A 111 21.90 0.72 -7.97
CA SER A 111 21.30 1.93 -7.40
C SER A 111 21.59 3.25 -8.14
N SER A 112 21.53 3.28 -9.48
CA SER A 112 21.79 4.52 -10.25
C SER A 112 20.65 4.98 -11.16
N THR A 113 19.66 4.13 -11.44
CA THR A 113 18.57 4.42 -12.38
C THR A 113 17.43 5.27 -11.79
N TRP A 114 17.27 5.33 -10.46
CA TRP A 114 16.22 6.15 -9.82
C TRP A 114 16.57 7.63 -9.67
N ARG A 115 17.84 8.05 -9.89
CA ARG A 115 18.23 9.48 -9.83
C ARG A 115 17.55 10.36 -10.89
N ARG A 116 16.89 9.78 -11.90
CA ARG A 116 16.39 10.52 -13.07
C ARG A 116 14.87 10.66 -13.19
N ALA A 117 14.08 10.08 -12.27
CA ALA A 117 12.61 10.13 -12.33
C ALA A 117 11.96 11.34 -11.61
N ARG A 118 12.76 12.33 -11.17
CA ARG A 118 12.27 13.57 -10.54
C ARG A 118 13.05 14.80 -11.01
N ARG A 119 13.01 15.08 -12.31
CA ARG A 119 13.12 16.44 -12.83
C ARG A 119 11.86 16.73 -13.63
#